data_AF-A0A7K7IKT4-F1
#
_entry.id   AF-A0A7K7IKT4-F1
#
_cell.length_a   1.000
_cell.length_b   1.000
_cell.length_c   1.000
_cell.angle_alpha   90.00
_cell.angle_beta   90.00
_cell.angle_gamma   90.00
#
_symmetry.space_group_name_H-M   'P 1'
#
loop_
_entity.id
_entity.type
_entity.pdbx_description
1 polymer ?
#
loop_
_entity_poly.entity_id
_entity_poly.type
_entity_poly.pdbx_seq_one_letter_code
_entity_poly.pdbx_strand_id
1 'polypeptide(L)'
;MVFLPDESRSLPPPPLLNKGTVWLGFAGWIQFLSPPAAGVHRQILFATVGCFVGYHLVKRAEYKHAKVDRELFEYIRHHPVDFQPSTG
;
A
#
# COMPACT_ATOMS: atom_id res chain seq x y z
N MET A 1 -0.01 -18.08 7.16
CA MET A 1 -0.67 -16.82 6.74
C MET A 1 0.28 -16.09 5.80
N VAL A 2 -0.03 -16.04 4.51
CA VAL A 2 0.87 -15.47 3.49
C VAL A 2 0.68 -13.94 3.47
N PHE A 3 1.78 -13.17 3.50
CA PHE A 3 1.74 -11.70 3.51
C PHE A 3 1.02 -11.13 2.28
N LEU A 4 1.25 -11.74 1.11
CA LEU A 4 0.59 -11.46 -0.16
C LEU A 4 0.25 -12.79 -0.85
N PRO A 5 -1.03 -13.13 -1.06
CA PRO A 5 -1.41 -14.35 -1.76
C PRO A 5 -1.05 -14.29 -3.25
N ASP A 6 -0.89 -15.44 -3.91
CA ASP A 6 -0.47 -15.50 -5.33
C ASP A 6 -1.42 -14.76 -6.28
N GLU A 7 -2.70 -14.67 -5.93
CA GLU A 7 -3.71 -13.89 -6.65
C GLU A 7 -3.35 -12.40 -6.77
N SER A 8 -2.62 -11.85 -5.79
CA SER A 8 -2.17 -10.44 -5.82
C SER A 8 -1.21 -10.13 -6.97
N ARG A 9 -0.63 -11.16 -7.61
CA ARG A 9 0.26 -11.01 -8.77
C ARG A 9 -0.48 -10.61 -10.04
N SER A 10 -1.81 -10.75 -10.07
CA SER A 10 -2.67 -10.29 -11.16
C SER A 10 -2.87 -8.78 -11.16
N LEU A 11 -2.66 -8.13 -10.00
CA LEU A 11 -2.77 -6.68 -9.88
C LEU A 11 -1.51 -5.99 -10.44
N PRO A 12 -1.66 -4.79 -11.04
CA PRO A 12 -0.51 -4.02 -11.47
C PRO A 12 0.37 -3.71 -10.25
N PRO A 13 1.69 -3.97 -10.31
CA PRO A 13 2.56 -3.64 -9.21
C PRO A 13 2.60 -2.12 -9.01
N PRO A 14 2.64 -1.63 -7.76
CA PRO A 14 2.76 -0.20 -7.53
C PRO A 14 4.09 0.31 -8.11
N PRO A 15 4.13 1.55 -8.63
CA PRO A 15 5.37 2.18 -9.04
C PRO A 15 6.39 2.20 -7.90
N LEU A 16 7.69 2.15 -8.25
CA LEU A 16 8.78 2.25 -7.27
C LEU A 16 8.67 3.54 -6.45
N LEU A 17 8.40 4.65 -7.13
CA LEU A 17 8.08 5.94 -6.52
C LEU A 17 6.55 6.08 -6.43
N ASN A 18 6.01 5.70 -5.28
CA ASN A 18 4.62 5.95 -4.92
C ASN A 18 4.56 6.81 -3.65
N LYS A 19 3.37 7.37 -3.36
CA LYS A 19 3.17 8.26 -2.20
C LYS A 19 3.59 7.62 -0.88
N GLY A 20 3.29 6.32 -0.69
CA GLY A 20 3.61 5.60 0.54
C GLY A 20 5.11 5.36 0.73
N THR A 21 5.81 4.95 -0.32
CA THR A 21 7.28 4.79 -0.33
C THR A 21 7.97 6.12 -0.04
N VAL A 22 7.56 7.20 -0.70
CA VAL A 22 8.16 8.53 -0.51
C VAL A 22 7.91 9.04 0.90
N TRP A 23 6.67 8.92 1.41
CA TRP A 23 6.32 9.38 2.75
C TRP A 23 7.06 8.61 3.84
N LEU A 24 7.09 7.28 3.77
CA LEU A 24 7.76 6.45 4.78
C LEU A 24 9.28 6.48 4.66
N GLY A 25 9.84 6.64 3.45
CA GLY A 25 11.25 6.89 3.25
C GLY A 25 11.69 8.23 3.87
N PHE A 26 10.89 9.28 3.67
CA PHE A 26 11.14 10.59 4.26
C PHE A 26 11.00 10.59 5.78
N ALA A 27 9.96 9.93 6.31
CA ALA A 27 9.78 9.76 7.76
C ALA A 27 10.94 8.99 8.40
N GLY A 28 11.41 7.91 7.74
CA GLY A 28 12.58 7.15 8.18
C GLY A 28 13.88 7.97 8.16
N TRP A 29 14.01 8.92 7.23
CA TRP A 29 15.15 9.82 7.16
C TRP A 29 15.14 10.90 8.26
N ILE A 30 14.00 11.58 8.49
CA ILE A 30 13.87 12.64 9.50
C ILE A 30 14.18 12.11 10.91
N GLN A 31 13.85 10.84 11.20
CA GLN A 31 14.09 10.22 12.50
C GLN A 31 15.57 10.29 12.95
N PHE A 32 16.51 10.43 12.00
CA PHE A 32 17.96 10.42 12.25
C PHE A 32 18.66 11.73 11.83
N LEU A 33 17.92 12.85 11.80
CA LEU A 33 18.45 14.15 11.37
C LEU A 33 19.36 14.83 12.41
N SER A 34 19.40 14.37 13.67
CA SER A 34 20.22 14.98 14.72
C SER A 34 20.81 13.93 15.68
N PRO A 35 22.12 14.00 16.03
CA PRO A 35 23.09 15.08 15.79
C PRO A 35 23.84 14.98 14.42
N PRO A 36 24.47 16.09 13.96
CA PRO A 36 24.44 16.50 12.55
C PRO A 36 25.52 15.95 11.59
N ALA A 37 26.32 14.93 11.93
CA ALA A 37 27.39 14.51 11.01
C ALA A 37 27.84 13.04 11.05
N ALA A 38 27.58 12.30 12.12
CA ALA A 38 28.13 10.93 12.26
C ALA A 38 27.19 9.82 11.74
N GLY A 39 26.06 10.18 11.13
CA GLY A 39 24.91 9.29 10.94
C GLY A 39 24.46 9.02 9.51
N VAL A 40 25.16 9.51 8.46
CA VAL A 40 24.67 9.40 7.06
C VAL A 40 24.37 7.95 6.66
N HIS A 41 25.20 7.00 7.09
CA HIS A 41 24.92 5.57 6.89
C HIS A 41 23.60 5.14 7.52
N ARG A 42 23.31 5.58 8.75
CA ARG A 42 22.04 5.29 9.43
C ARG A 42 20.87 6.01 8.76
N GLN A 43 21.04 7.26 8.36
CA GLN A 43 20.02 8.03 7.63
C GLN A 43 19.61 7.33 6.32
N ILE A 44 20.57 6.91 5.50
CA ILE A 44 20.31 6.17 4.25
C ILE A 44 19.69 4.80 4.56
N LEU A 45 20.20 4.08 5.57
CA LEU A 45 19.66 2.78 5.97
C LEU A 45 18.19 2.90 6.39
N PHE A 46 17.83 3.85 7.24
CA PHE A 46 16.45 4.03 7.68
C PHE A 46 15.53 4.59 6.58
N ALA A 47 16.06 5.43 5.68
CA ALA A 47 15.33 5.84 4.49
C ALA A 47 15.02 4.65 3.57
N THR A 48 15.99 3.78 3.29
CA THR A 48 15.79 2.59 2.44
C THR A 48 14.84 1.58 3.07
N VAL A 49 14.93 1.35 4.38
CA VAL A 49 13.98 0.50 5.12
C VAL A 49 12.57 1.10 5.06
N GLY A 50 12.43 2.41 5.27
CA GLY A 50 11.16 3.12 5.16
C GLY A 50 10.54 3.00 3.76
N CYS A 51 11.35 3.18 2.72
CA CYS A 51 10.94 2.95 1.33
C CYS A 51 10.49 1.50 1.09
N PHE A 52 11.26 0.51 1.56
CA PHE A 52 10.95 -0.91 1.39
C PHE A 52 9.62 -1.28 2.06
N VAL A 53 9.46 -0.87 3.33
CA VAL A 53 8.23 -1.10 4.09
C VAL A 53 7.05 -0.38 3.42
N GLY A 54 7.23 0.86 2.98
CA GLY A 54 6.19 1.61 2.29
C GLY A 54 5.73 0.96 0.99
N TYR A 55 6.66 0.44 0.18
CA TYR A 55 6.33 -0.30 -1.03
C TYR A 55 5.46 -1.54 -0.73
N HIS A 56 5.86 -2.34 0.27
CA HIS A 56 5.11 -3.56 0.63
C HIS A 56 3.75 -3.26 1.27
N LEU A 57 3.64 -2.17 2.05
CA LEU A 57 2.37 -1.75 2.63
C LEU A 57 1.39 -1.26 1.56
N VAL A 58 1.85 -0.44 0.62
CA VAL A 58 1.02 0.02 -0.51
C VAL A 58 0.55 -1.18 -1.31
N LYS A 59 1.45 -2.12 -1.65
CA LYS A 59 1.10 -3.34 -2.38
C LYS A 59 0.00 -4.17 -1.67
N ARG A 60 0.06 -4.23 -0.34
CA ARG A 60 -0.94 -4.93 0.47
C ARG A 60 -2.27 -4.16 0.55
N ALA A 61 -2.21 -2.83 0.62
CA ALA A 61 -3.39 -1.98 0.63
C ALA A 61 -4.17 -2.10 -0.69
N GLU A 62 -3.49 -1.97 -1.82
CA GLU A 62 -4.07 -2.14 -3.17
C GLU A 62 -4.74 -3.51 -3.31
N TYR A 63 -4.08 -4.59 -2.84
CA TYR A 63 -4.67 -5.92 -2.84
C TYR A 63 -5.95 -6.01 -2.00
N LYS A 64 -5.94 -5.42 -0.79
CA LYS A 64 -7.13 -5.42 0.08
C LYS A 64 -8.29 -4.66 -0.55
N HIS A 65 -8.03 -3.49 -1.13
CA HIS A 65 -9.08 -2.70 -1.78
C HIS A 65 -9.64 -3.43 -3.00
N ALA A 66 -8.78 -3.96 -3.87
CA ALA A 66 -9.21 -4.74 -5.03
C ALA A 66 -10.02 -5.99 -4.65
N LYS A 67 -9.65 -6.67 -3.56
CA LYS A 67 -10.38 -7.84 -3.05
C LYS A 67 -11.78 -7.44 -2.56
N VAL A 68 -11.88 -6.37 -1.78
CA VAL A 68 -13.16 -5.88 -1.25
C VAL A 68 -14.08 -5.46 -2.38
N ASP A 69 -13.56 -4.74 -3.37
CA ASP A 69 -14.35 -4.31 -4.53
C ASP A 69 -14.86 -5.51 -5.33
N ARG A 70 -14.02 -6.54 -5.53
CA ARG A 70 -14.46 -7.79 -6.18
C ARG A 70 -15.61 -8.46 -5.42
N GLU A 71 -15.45 -8.66 -4.12
CA GLU A 71 -16.46 -9.31 -3.27
C GLU A 71 -17.77 -8.50 -3.27
N LEU A 72 -17.68 -7.16 -3.25
CA LEU A 72 -18.85 -6.28 -3.35
C LEU A 72 -19.56 -6.42 -4.70
N PHE A 73 -18.83 -6.41 -5.82
CA PHE A 73 -19.44 -6.58 -7.14
C PHE A 73 -20.07 -7.96 -7.33
N GLU A 74 -19.46 -9.00 -6.79
CA GLU A 74 -20.04 -10.35 -6.78
C GLU A 74 -21.33 -10.37 -5.95
N TYR A 75 -21.33 -9.74 -4.77
CA TYR A 75 -22.52 -9.64 -3.92
C TYR A 75 -23.68 -8.93 -4.61
N ILE A 76 -23.42 -7.77 -5.23
CA ILE A 76 -24.40 -6.98 -5.99
C ILE A 76 -24.97 -7.82 -7.15
N ARG A 77 -24.11 -8.57 -7.86
CA ARG A 77 -24.54 -9.43 -8.96
C ARG A 77 -25.49 -10.54 -8.49
N HIS A 78 -25.28 -11.08 -7.30
CA HIS A 78 -26.15 -12.11 -6.72
C HIS A 78 -27.46 -11.57 -6.14
N HIS A 79 -27.50 -10.30 -5.72
CA HIS A 79 -28.65 -9.69 -5.04
C HIS A 79 -29.16 -8.43 -5.77
N PRO A 80 -29.59 -8.53 -7.05
CA PRO A 80 -30.01 -7.35 -7.82
C PRO A 80 -31.27 -6.68 -7.24
N VAL A 81 -32.06 -7.40 -6.44
CA VAL A 81 -33.27 -6.87 -5.78
C VAL A 81 -32.93 -5.84 -4.70
N ASP A 82 -31.79 -5.98 -4.03
CA ASP A 82 -31.38 -5.09 -2.94
C ASP A 82 -30.73 -3.79 -3.45
N PHE A 83 -30.26 -3.78 -4.70
CA PHE A 83 -29.54 -2.66 -5.32
C PHE A 83 -30.29 -2.06 -6.51
N GLN A 84 -31.56 -1.71 -6.31
CA GLN A 84 -32.34 -1.02 -7.34
C GLN A 84 -31.93 0.45 -7.45
N PRO A 85 -31.83 1.01 -8.68
CA PRO A 85 -31.61 2.44 -8.85
C PRO A 85 -32.80 3.21 -8.24
N SER A 86 -32.51 4.22 -7.42
CA SER A 86 -33.55 5.10 -6.89
C SER A 86 -34.21 5.82 -8.05
N THR A 87 -35.41 5.38 -8.41
CA THR A 87 -36.23 5.99 -9.46
C THR A 87 -36.76 7.29 -8.89
N GLY A 88 -36.20 8.42 -9.34
CA GLY A 88 -36.75 9.77 -9.14
C GLY A 88 -37.62 10.17 -10.31
#